data_AF-A0A933ZIQ8-F1
#
_entry.id   AF-A0A933ZIQ8-F1
#
_cell.length_a   1.000
_cell.length_b   1.000
_cell.length_c   1.000
_cell.angle_alpha   90.00
_cell.angle_beta   90.00
_cell.angle_gamma   90.00
#
_symmetry.space_group_name_H-M   'P 1'
#
loop_
_entity.id
_entity.type
_entity.pdbx_description
1 polymer ?
#
loop_
_entity_poly.entity_id
_entity_poly.type
_entity_poly.pdbx_seq_one_letter_code
_entity_poly.pdbx_strand_id
1 'polypeptide(L)'
;MIETHGRLLHVGYLAASTPNPAVGLPSLLVILLGLFAFSMAFVRRTRWRRALAVAGGALVLGGVGGSWWAYVHQIFQHPEYVTVGRIVFLQDKLVTSGEGLPADIRAAVLRFEVNPEFANDGWGRCMRLERGANSGPTIRSAGRDGVFGTEDDVTTAKALGSKWGSGMSPEAPRSAPTDDSALPTIPDR
;
A
#
# COMPACT_ATOMS: atom_id res chain seq x y z
N MET A 1 -47.74 11.25 -0.71
CA MET A 1 -47.11 9.95 -0.38
C MET A 1 -46.07 9.59 -1.46
N ILE A 2 -45.11 10.49 -1.70
CA ILE A 2 -44.03 10.37 -2.69
C ILE A 2 -42.81 11.10 -2.08
N GLU A 3 -42.08 10.48 -1.16
CA GLU A 3 -40.90 11.15 -0.58
C GLU A 3 -39.76 10.21 -0.14
N THR A 4 -39.93 8.89 -0.23
CA THR A 4 -38.96 7.92 0.29
C THR A 4 -38.01 7.32 -0.75
N HIS A 5 -38.16 7.63 -2.05
CA HIS A 5 -37.32 7.02 -3.10
C HIS A 5 -36.09 7.86 -3.50
N GLY A 6 -35.97 9.11 -3.05
CA GLY A 6 -34.85 10.00 -3.40
C GLY A 6 -33.56 9.82 -2.60
N ARG A 7 -33.61 9.18 -1.42
CA ARG A 7 -32.45 9.12 -0.49
C ARG A 7 -31.53 7.90 -0.69
N LEU A 8 -31.99 6.82 -1.32
CA LEU A 8 -31.17 5.61 -1.54
C LEU A 8 -30.22 5.74 -2.74
N LEU A 9 -30.56 6.56 -3.73
CA LEU A 9 -29.69 6.78 -4.90
C LEU A 9 -28.55 7.80 -4.63
N HIS A 10 -28.66 8.63 -3.59
CA HIS A 10 -27.63 9.62 -3.26
C HIS A 10 -26.48 9.05 -2.42
N VAL A 11 -26.71 7.99 -1.65
CA VAL A 11 -25.66 7.32 -0.85
C VAL A 11 -24.76 6.43 -1.71
N GLY A 12 -25.28 5.85 -2.79
CA GLY A 12 -24.48 5.06 -3.73
C GLY A 12 -23.49 5.87 -4.57
N TYR A 13 -23.79 7.15 -4.84
CA TYR A 13 -22.95 8.00 -5.70
C TYR A 13 -21.76 8.61 -4.95
N LEU A 14 -21.87 8.85 -3.64
CA LEU A 14 -20.77 9.38 -2.81
C LEU A 14 -19.69 8.34 -2.51
N ALA A 15 -20.01 7.03 -2.52
CA ALA A 15 -19.03 5.97 -2.30
C ALA A 15 -18.12 5.68 -3.51
N ALA A 16 -18.51 6.14 -4.72
CA ALA A 16 -17.78 5.87 -5.96
C ALA A 16 -16.71 6.92 -6.30
N SER A 17 -16.57 8.00 -5.52
CA SER A 17 -15.69 9.14 -5.83
C SER A 17 -14.50 9.34 -4.89
N THR A 18 -14.28 8.43 -3.92
CA THR A 18 -13.10 8.50 -3.05
C THR A 18 -11.92 7.74 -3.69
N PRO A 19 -10.75 8.38 -3.89
CA PRO A 19 -9.58 7.78 -4.55
C PRO A 19 -8.83 6.75 -3.69
N ASN A 20 -9.45 6.25 -2.62
CA ASN A 20 -8.83 5.33 -1.67
C ASN A 20 -9.50 3.94 -1.78
N PRO A 21 -8.92 3.00 -2.55
CA PRO A 21 -9.55 1.70 -2.83
C PRO A 21 -9.70 0.82 -1.58
N ALA A 22 -9.02 1.16 -0.48
CA ALA A 22 -9.09 0.42 0.78
C ALA A 22 -10.43 0.58 1.53
N VAL A 23 -11.21 1.63 1.26
CA VAL A 23 -12.46 1.90 2.00
C VAL A 23 -13.69 1.34 1.27
N GLY A 24 -13.61 1.08 -0.04
CA GLY A 24 -14.76 0.63 -0.85
C GLY A 24 -15.09 -0.85 -0.77
N LEU A 25 -14.09 -1.73 -0.61
CA LEU A 25 -14.27 -3.18 -0.63
C LEU A 25 -15.13 -3.76 0.53
N PRO A 26 -14.95 -3.36 1.80
CA PRO A 26 -15.76 -3.91 2.89
C PRO A 26 -17.23 -3.49 2.80
N SER A 27 -17.51 -2.26 2.33
CA SER A 27 -18.89 -1.77 2.14
C SER A 27 -19.62 -2.54 1.04
N LEU A 28 -18.93 -2.88 -0.05
CA LEU A 28 -19.49 -3.67 -1.15
C LEU A 28 -19.83 -5.10 -0.73
N LEU A 29 -18.97 -5.72 0.10
CA LEU A 29 -19.20 -7.05 0.64
C LEU A 29 -20.44 -7.12 1.55
N VAL A 30 -20.64 -6.10 2.41
CA VAL A 30 -21.82 -6.01 3.29
C VAL A 30 -23.11 -5.82 2.49
N ILE A 31 -23.09 -4.99 1.43
CA ILE A 31 -24.25 -4.80 0.55
C ILE A 31 -24.59 -6.10 -0.19
N LEU A 32 -23.58 -6.82 -0.70
CA LEU A 32 -23.77 -8.10 -1.39
C LEU A 32 -24.31 -9.20 -0.45
N LEU A 33 -23.81 -9.28 0.79
CA LEU A 33 -24.32 -10.21 1.80
C LEU A 33 -25.77 -9.89 2.20
N GLY A 34 -26.11 -8.60 2.34
CA GLY A 34 -27.47 -8.15 2.63
C GLY A 34 -28.45 -8.53 1.52
N LEU A 35 -28.08 -8.30 0.26
CA LEU A 35 -28.89 -8.69 -0.91
C LEU A 35 -29.03 -10.21 -1.02
N PHE A 36 -27.98 -10.97 -0.71
CA PHE A 36 -28.02 -12.43 -0.72
C PHE A 36 -28.97 -13.00 0.35
N ALA A 37 -28.87 -12.50 1.59
CA ALA A 37 -29.75 -12.91 2.69
C ALA A 37 -31.23 -12.56 2.41
N PHE A 38 -31.49 -11.36 1.87
CA PHE A 38 -32.83 -10.94 1.48
C PHE A 38 -33.40 -11.83 0.36
N SER A 39 -32.57 -12.22 -0.61
CA SER A 39 -32.96 -13.13 -1.69
C SER A 39 -33.28 -14.53 -1.17
N MET A 40 -32.53 -15.05 -0.18
CA MET A 40 -32.77 -16.37 0.41
C MET A 40 -34.11 -16.45 1.17
N ALA A 41 -34.50 -15.40 1.89
CA ALA A 41 -35.76 -15.36 2.64
C ALA A 41 -37.01 -15.42 1.73
N PHE A 42 -36.88 -15.01 0.45
CA PHE A 42 -38.01 -14.91 -0.48
C PHE A 42 -38.19 -16.15 -1.39
N VAL A 43 -37.30 -17.15 -1.38
CA VAL A 43 -37.20 -18.19 -2.43
C VAL A 43 -38.17 -19.40 -2.30
N ARG A 44 -39.11 -19.41 -1.33
CA ARG A 44 -39.76 -20.68 -0.94
C ARG A 44 -40.82 -21.32 -1.86
N ARG A 45 -41.18 -20.83 -3.07
CA ARG A 45 -42.35 -21.42 -3.80
C ARG A 45 -42.32 -21.68 -5.31
N THR A 46 -41.30 -21.38 -6.10
CA THR A 46 -41.35 -21.69 -7.55
C THR A 46 -40.01 -22.17 -8.13
N ARG A 47 -40.03 -23.24 -8.95
CA ARG A 47 -38.84 -23.83 -9.60
C ARG A 47 -38.03 -22.80 -10.41
N TRP A 48 -38.70 -21.80 -10.99
CA TRP A 48 -38.09 -20.68 -11.70
C TRP A 48 -37.17 -19.80 -10.83
N ARG A 49 -37.42 -19.70 -9.51
CA ARG A 49 -36.61 -18.87 -8.61
C ARG A 49 -35.23 -19.45 -8.32
N ARG A 50 -35.10 -20.79 -8.32
CA ARG A 50 -33.79 -21.44 -8.17
C ARG A 50 -32.89 -21.15 -9.37
N ALA A 51 -33.44 -21.21 -10.58
CA ALA A 51 -32.72 -20.85 -11.80
C ALA A 51 -32.25 -19.38 -11.77
N LEU A 52 -33.13 -18.46 -11.37
CA LEU A 52 -32.78 -17.04 -11.24
C LEU A 52 -31.73 -16.78 -10.14
N ALA A 53 -31.82 -17.46 -8.99
CA ALA A 53 -30.84 -17.32 -7.91
C ALA A 53 -29.46 -17.84 -8.32
N VAL A 54 -29.39 -18.97 -9.03
CA VAL A 54 -28.12 -19.49 -9.56
C VAL A 54 -27.54 -18.56 -10.62
N ALA A 55 -28.36 -18.06 -11.55
CA ALA A 55 -27.92 -17.11 -12.56
C ALA A 55 -27.43 -15.78 -11.94
N GLY A 56 -28.15 -15.25 -10.95
CA GLY A 56 -27.75 -14.06 -10.21
C GLY A 56 -26.46 -14.26 -9.42
N GLY A 57 -26.31 -15.41 -8.74
CA GLY A 57 -25.07 -15.76 -8.05
C GLY A 57 -23.88 -15.88 -8.98
N ALA A 58 -24.06 -16.52 -10.15
CA ALA A 58 -23.01 -16.62 -11.17
C ALA A 58 -22.60 -15.24 -11.72
N LEU A 59 -23.54 -14.33 -11.93
CA LEU A 59 -23.24 -12.96 -12.37
C LEU A 59 -22.48 -12.17 -11.31
N VAL A 60 -22.84 -12.27 -10.03
CA VAL A 60 -22.12 -11.60 -8.94
C VAL A 60 -20.70 -12.13 -8.83
N LEU A 61 -20.52 -13.45 -8.82
CA LEU A 61 -19.19 -14.07 -8.76
C LEU A 61 -18.35 -13.72 -9.99
N GLY A 62 -18.96 -13.72 -11.19
CA GLY A 62 -18.30 -13.28 -12.42
C GLY A 62 -17.88 -11.80 -12.37
N GLY A 63 -18.74 -10.93 -11.85
CA GLY A 63 -18.44 -9.50 -11.69
C GLY A 63 -17.33 -9.24 -10.68
N VAL A 64 -17.37 -9.88 -9.52
CA VAL A 64 -16.32 -9.76 -8.49
C VAL A 64 -15.01 -10.34 -8.99
N GLY A 65 -15.04 -11.54 -9.58
CA GLY A 65 -13.86 -12.19 -10.14
C GLY A 65 -13.23 -11.40 -11.27
N GLY A 66 -14.04 -10.87 -12.19
CA GLY A 66 -13.58 -10.02 -13.29
C GLY A 66 -12.98 -8.70 -12.80
N SER A 67 -13.59 -8.06 -11.80
CA SER A 67 -13.07 -6.82 -11.21
C SER A 67 -11.76 -7.05 -10.47
N TRP A 68 -11.66 -8.13 -9.68
CA TRP A 68 -10.42 -8.53 -9.02
C TRP A 68 -9.31 -8.84 -10.03
N TRP A 69 -9.62 -9.59 -11.08
CA TRP A 69 -8.67 -9.90 -12.15
C TRP A 69 -8.17 -8.64 -12.85
N ALA A 70 -9.06 -7.71 -13.22
CA ALA A 70 -8.69 -6.45 -13.84
C ALA A 70 -7.78 -5.62 -12.93
N TYR A 71 -8.07 -5.58 -11.63
CA TYR A 71 -7.25 -4.90 -10.63
C TYR A 71 -5.85 -5.52 -10.50
N VAL A 72 -5.78 -6.85 -10.40
CA VAL A 72 -4.50 -7.58 -10.35
C VAL A 72 -3.70 -7.34 -11.63
N HIS A 73 -4.34 -7.41 -12.79
CA HIS A 73 -3.71 -7.15 -14.08
C HIS A 73 -3.19 -5.71 -14.17
N GLN A 74 -3.95 -4.73 -13.68
CA GLN A 74 -3.53 -3.33 -13.61
C GLN A 74 -2.28 -3.18 -12.72
N ILE A 75 -2.25 -3.78 -11.53
CA ILE A 75 -1.05 -3.74 -10.66
C ILE A 75 0.17 -4.31 -11.39
N PHE A 76 0.01 -5.43 -12.09
CA PHE A 76 1.12 -6.03 -12.83
C PHE A 76 1.57 -5.21 -14.05
N GLN A 77 0.72 -4.35 -14.59
CA GLN A 77 1.09 -3.40 -15.64
C GLN A 77 1.85 -2.17 -15.12
N HIS A 78 1.85 -1.96 -13.79
CA HIS A 78 2.46 -0.82 -13.12
C HIS A 78 3.61 -1.30 -12.21
N PRO A 79 4.80 -1.59 -12.78
CA PRO A 79 5.97 -2.09 -12.05
C PRO A 79 6.41 -1.18 -10.89
N GLU A 80 6.07 0.11 -10.95
CA GLU A 80 6.27 1.07 -9.86
C GLU A 80 5.57 0.65 -8.55
N TYR A 81 4.35 0.09 -8.60
CA TYR A 81 3.64 -0.33 -7.40
C TYR A 81 4.25 -1.57 -6.76
N VAL A 82 4.71 -2.51 -7.60
CA VAL A 82 5.45 -3.71 -7.14
C VAL A 82 6.74 -3.27 -6.45
N THR A 83 7.47 -2.33 -7.05
CA THR A 83 8.72 -1.77 -6.52
C THR A 83 8.49 -1.10 -5.16
N VAL A 84 7.51 -0.20 -5.06
CA VAL A 84 7.15 0.50 -3.82
C VAL A 84 6.78 -0.49 -2.72
N GLY A 85 5.95 -1.49 -3.02
CA GLY A 85 5.55 -2.50 -2.05
C GLY A 85 6.73 -3.30 -1.48
N ARG A 86 7.68 -3.70 -2.35
CA ARG A 86 8.89 -4.41 -1.94
C ARG A 86 9.83 -3.54 -1.10
N ILE A 87 10.04 -2.28 -1.50
CA ILE A 87 10.88 -1.32 -0.76
C ILE A 87 10.33 -1.14 0.66
N VAL A 88 9.03 -0.87 0.80
CA VAL A 88 8.40 -0.64 2.11
C VAL A 88 8.51 -1.89 3.00
N PHE A 89 8.24 -3.07 2.44
CA PHE A 89 8.33 -4.34 3.16
C PHE A 89 9.76 -4.63 3.65
N LEU A 90 10.76 -4.48 2.78
CA LEU A 90 12.15 -4.75 3.16
C LEU A 90 12.69 -3.69 4.13
N GLN A 91 12.30 -2.43 3.97
CA GLN A 91 12.66 -1.37 4.91
C GLN A 91 12.14 -1.66 6.31
N ASP A 92 10.88 -2.07 6.44
CA ASP A 92 10.25 -2.43 7.72
C ASP A 92 11.01 -3.58 8.42
N LYS A 93 11.41 -4.61 7.66
CA LYS A 93 12.22 -5.72 8.16
C LYS A 93 13.61 -5.27 8.62
N LEU A 94 14.27 -4.41 7.84
CA LEU A 94 15.58 -3.86 8.22
C LEU A 94 15.49 -3.07 9.52
N VAL A 95 14.49 -2.21 9.67
CA VAL A 95 14.29 -1.39 10.87
C VAL A 95 13.95 -2.24 12.08
N THR A 96 13.06 -3.23 11.91
CA THR A 96 12.60 -4.08 13.02
C THR A 96 13.64 -5.09 13.49
N SER A 97 14.52 -5.55 12.59
CA SER A 97 15.51 -6.57 12.94
C SER A 97 16.47 -6.13 14.05
N GLY A 98 16.80 -4.84 14.15
CA GLY A 98 17.77 -4.31 15.13
C GLY A 98 19.20 -4.85 14.98
N GLU A 99 19.40 -5.80 14.07
CA GLU A 99 20.70 -6.38 13.77
C GLU A 99 21.44 -5.52 12.74
N GLY A 100 22.79 -5.57 12.75
CA GLY A 100 23.61 -4.78 11.84
C GLY A 100 23.19 -4.90 10.37
N LEU A 101 23.31 -3.80 9.63
CA LEU A 101 22.93 -3.69 8.22
C LEU A 101 23.63 -4.77 7.37
N PRO A 102 22.90 -5.54 6.54
CA PRO A 102 23.50 -6.47 5.61
C PRO A 102 24.37 -5.74 4.57
N ALA A 103 25.29 -6.48 3.94
CA ALA A 103 26.22 -5.92 2.96
C ALA A 103 25.51 -5.35 1.72
N ASP A 104 24.43 -6.00 1.28
CA ASP A 104 23.60 -5.57 0.15
C ASP A 104 22.15 -6.06 0.31
N ILE A 105 21.30 -5.75 -0.69
CA ILE A 105 19.89 -6.13 -0.67
C ILE A 105 19.67 -7.65 -0.79
N ARG A 106 20.56 -8.38 -1.46
CA ARG A 106 20.41 -9.84 -1.64
C ARG A 106 20.70 -10.56 -0.34
N ALA A 107 21.74 -10.13 0.37
CA ALA A 107 22.04 -10.57 1.72
C ALA A 107 20.87 -10.26 2.67
N ALA A 108 20.22 -9.09 2.54
CA ALA A 108 19.02 -8.76 3.31
C ALA A 108 17.87 -9.74 3.04
N VAL A 109 17.56 -10.00 1.77
CA VAL A 109 16.44 -10.88 1.37
C VAL A 109 16.67 -12.32 1.82
N LEU A 110 17.90 -12.84 1.67
CA LEU A 110 18.27 -14.16 2.16
C LEU A 110 18.18 -14.27 3.69
N ARG A 111 18.68 -13.25 4.41
CA ARG A 111 18.63 -13.20 5.88
C ARG A 111 17.20 -13.25 6.41
N PHE A 112 16.29 -12.55 5.77
CA PHE A 112 14.89 -12.52 6.19
C PHE A 112 14.05 -13.67 5.64
N GLU A 113 14.66 -14.65 4.97
CA GLU A 113 14.00 -15.78 4.32
C GLU A 113 12.88 -15.33 3.36
N VAL A 114 13.08 -14.17 2.73
CA VAL A 114 12.14 -13.60 1.75
C VAL A 114 12.48 -14.16 0.37
N ASN A 115 11.49 -14.29 -0.50
CA ASN A 115 11.70 -14.69 -1.89
C ASN A 115 12.82 -13.83 -2.55
N PRO A 116 13.87 -14.42 -3.15
CA PRO A 116 14.97 -13.71 -3.81
C PRO A 116 14.53 -12.65 -4.83
N GLU A 117 13.35 -12.79 -5.45
CA GLU A 117 12.79 -11.80 -6.36
C GLU A 117 12.51 -10.45 -5.70
N PHE A 118 12.37 -10.40 -4.36
CA PHE A 118 12.22 -9.15 -3.63
C PHE A 118 13.49 -8.29 -3.67
N ALA A 119 14.65 -8.85 -4.03
CA ALA A 119 15.84 -8.07 -4.28
C ALA A 119 15.74 -7.23 -5.57
N ASN A 120 14.80 -7.59 -6.47
CA ASN A 120 14.59 -6.90 -7.73
C ASN A 120 13.37 -5.96 -7.66
N ASP A 121 13.43 -4.88 -8.42
CA ASP A 121 12.29 -4.00 -8.64
C ASP A 121 11.28 -4.59 -9.63
N GLY A 122 10.20 -3.86 -9.92
CA GLY A 122 9.17 -4.27 -10.86
C GLY A 122 9.65 -4.34 -12.31
N TRP A 123 10.79 -3.73 -12.63
CA TRP A 123 11.47 -3.83 -13.92
C TRP A 123 12.50 -4.97 -13.96
N GLY A 124 12.63 -5.75 -12.88
CA GLY A 124 13.53 -6.90 -12.78
C GLY A 124 14.98 -6.54 -12.45
N ARG A 125 15.28 -5.29 -12.09
CA ARG A 125 16.64 -4.84 -11.76
C ARG A 125 16.90 -4.95 -10.26
N CYS A 126 18.13 -5.26 -9.89
CA CYS A 126 18.51 -5.35 -8.48
C CYS A 126 18.44 -3.97 -7.82
N MET A 127 17.70 -3.86 -6.71
CA MET A 127 17.66 -2.66 -5.89
C MET A 127 18.99 -2.49 -5.15
N ARG A 128 19.29 -1.25 -4.74
CA ARG A 128 20.48 -0.91 -3.97
C ARG A 128 20.11 -0.60 -2.54
N LEU A 129 20.85 -1.18 -1.61
CA LEU A 129 20.83 -0.79 -0.20
C LEU A 129 21.88 0.31 0.00
N GLU A 130 21.44 1.49 0.41
CA GLU A 130 22.28 2.65 0.69
C GLU A 130 22.29 2.92 2.19
N ARG A 131 23.50 3.18 2.73
CA ARG A 131 23.68 3.53 4.14
C ARG A 131 23.75 5.05 4.23
N GLY A 132 22.68 5.68 4.71
CA GLY A 132 22.73 7.10 5.06
C GLY A 132 23.55 7.29 6.33
N ALA A 133 24.42 8.30 6.36
CA ALA A 133 25.26 8.59 7.54
C ALA A 133 24.41 8.80 8.81
N ASN A 134 23.24 9.43 8.66
CA ASN A 134 22.35 9.79 9.78
C ASN A 134 20.89 9.33 9.60
N SER A 135 20.52 8.74 8.46
CA SER A 135 19.12 8.43 8.10
C SER A 135 18.79 6.93 8.10
N GLY A 136 19.72 6.08 8.54
CA GLY A 136 19.54 4.62 8.56
C GLY A 136 19.65 3.96 7.18
N PRO A 137 19.27 2.67 7.06
CA PRO A 137 19.14 2.01 5.77
C PRO A 137 18.17 2.76 4.87
N THR A 138 18.50 2.86 3.59
CA THR A 138 17.54 3.25 2.56
C THR A 138 17.64 2.29 1.38
N ILE A 139 16.51 1.87 0.84
CA ILE A 139 16.47 1.02 -0.36
C ILE A 139 16.07 1.91 -1.54
N ARG A 140 16.80 1.75 -2.64
CA ARG A 140 16.61 2.51 -3.88
C ARG A 140 16.47 1.57 -5.06
N SER A 141 15.47 1.80 -5.90
CA SER A 141 15.38 1.25 -7.26
C SER A 141 15.76 2.33 -8.26
N ALA A 142 16.44 1.92 -9.34
CA ALA A 142 16.84 2.78 -10.45
C ALA A 142 15.68 3.09 -11.42
N GLY A 143 14.44 2.80 -11.04
CA GLY A 143 13.28 3.11 -11.87
C GLY A 143 13.21 2.33 -13.18
N ARG A 144 12.43 2.87 -14.11
CA ARG A 144 12.24 2.41 -15.49
C ARG A 144 13.49 2.64 -16.35
N ASP A 145 14.22 3.74 -16.17
CA ASP A 145 15.43 4.02 -16.96
C ASP A 145 16.62 3.10 -16.60
N GLY A 146 16.67 2.61 -15.36
CA GLY A 146 17.70 1.69 -14.88
C GLY A 146 19.01 2.38 -14.50
N VAL A 147 18.99 3.71 -14.39
CA VAL A 147 20.15 4.53 -14.05
C VAL A 147 19.92 5.15 -12.69
N PHE A 148 20.73 4.77 -11.70
CA PHE A 148 20.66 5.38 -10.37
C PHE A 148 21.06 6.86 -10.40
N GLY A 149 20.37 7.68 -9.63
CA GLY A 149 20.62 9.11 -9.50
C GLY A 149 19.80 9.98 -10.46
N THR A 150 18.84 9.40 -11.18
CA THR A 150 17.90 10.14 -12.02
C THR A 150 16.59 10.42 -11.25
N GLU A 151 15.70 11.22 -11.83
CA GLU A 151 14.40 11.53 -11.23
C GLU A 151 13.47 10.31 -11.11
N ASP A 152 13.76 9.27 -11.88
CA ASP A 152 13.00 8.04 -11.94
C ASP A 152 13.33 7.08 -10.79
N ASP A 153 14.37 7.38 -10.02
CA ASP A 153 14.70 6.66 -8.80
C ASP A 153 13.47 6.57 -7.88
N VAL A 154 13.25 5.36 -7.36
CA VAL A 154 12.23 5.08 -6.34
C VAL A 154 12.95 4.80 -5.03
N THR A 155 12.76 5.70 -4.06
CA THR A 155 13.31 5.59 -2.71
C THR A 155 12.21 5.34 -1.69
N THR A 156 12.57 4.83 -0.51
CA THR A 156 11.66 4.70 0.64
C THR A 156 10.94 6.02 0.95
N ALA A 157 11.62 7.17 0.87
CA ALA A 157 11.00 8.48 1.13
C ALA A 157 9.93 8.83 0.09
N LYS A 158 10.17 8.56 -1.20
CA LYS A 158 9.19 8.76 -2.28
C LYS A 158 8.03 7.76 -2.16
N ALA A 159 8.32 6.52 -1.76
CA ALA A 159 7.35 5.45 -1.52
C ALA A 159 6.42 5.74 -0.32
N LEU A 160 6.94 6.33 0.75
CA LEU A 160 6.16 6.69 1.93
C LEU A 160 5.48 8.06 1.78
N GLY A 161 6.17 9.06 1.23
CA GLY A 161 5.64 10.41 1.02
C GLY A 161 4.51 10.51 0.00
N SER A 162 4.34 9.51 -0.87
CA SER A 162 3.19 9.43 -1.79
C SER A 162 1.95 8.77 -1.16
N LYS A 163 2.10 8.00 -0.07
CA LYS A 163 1.01 7.28 0.61
C LYS A 163 0.46 8.01 1.84
N TRP A 164 1.26 8.89 2.43
CA TRP A 164 0.92 9.71 3.57
C TRP A 164 1.12 11.15 3.13
N GLY A 165 0.03 11.88 2.86
CA GLY A 165 0.10 13.24 2.30
C GLY A 165 1.09 14.14 3.04
N SER A 166 1.58 15.18 2.35
CA SER A 166 2.63 16.15 2.72
C SER A 166 2.62 16.79 4.12
N GLY A 167 1.82 16.33 5.07
CA GLY A 167 1.79 16.77 6.47
C GLY A 167 2.77 16.07 7.41
N MET A 168 3.45 15.00 6.99
CA MET A 168 4.58 14.40 7.73
C MET A 168 5.83 14.46 6.86
N SER A 169 6.30 15.67 6.60
CA SER A 169 7.75 15.83 6.45
C SER A 169 8.37 15.25 7.73
N PRO A 170 9.28 14.27 7.67
CA PRO A 170 10.05 13.92 8.84
C PRO A 170 10.77 15.20 9.23
N GLU A 171 10.23 15.91 10.22
CA GLU A 171 10.92 17.04 10.83
C GLU A 171 12.26 16.46 11.23
N ALA A 172 13.32 16.91 10.53
CA ALA A 172 14.68 16.47 10.81
C ALA A 172 14.82 16.51 12.33
N PRO A 173 15.33 15.44 12.99
CA PRO A 173 15.44 15.42 14.44
C PRO A 173 16.03 16.75 14.85
N ARG A 174 15.23 17.57 15.56
CA ARG A 174 15.64 18.92 15.92
C ARG A 174 17.00 18.75 16.55
N SER A 175 18.02 19.35 15.94
CA SER A 175 19.36 19.38 16.50
C SER A 175 19.17 19.67 17.97
N ALA A 176 19.61 18.75 18.84
CA ALA A 176 19.51 18.93 20.27
C ALA A 176 20.01 20.36 20.56
N PRO A 177 19.29 21.16 21.36
CA PRO A 177 19.74 22.51 21.67
C PRO A 177 21.19 22.40 22.13
N THR A 178 22.10 22.96 21.35
CA THR A 178 23.50 23.12 21.74
C THR A 178 23.43 24.04 22.94
N ASP A 179 23.47 23.45 24.14
CA ASP A 179 23.53 24.20 25.38
C ASP A 179 24.95 24.77 25.48
N ASP A 180 25.17 25.90 24.80
CA ASP A 180 26.40 26.68 24.83
C ASP A 180 26.58 27.41 26.18
N SER A 181 25.72 27.15 27.18
CA SER A 181 25.68 27.88 28.46
C SER A 181 26.62 27.32 29.54
N ALA A 182 27.38 26.25 29.26
CA ALA A 182 28.28 25.63 30.23
C ALA A 182 29.76 25.83 29.85
N LEU A 183 30.20 27.07 29.64
CA LEU A 183 31.61 27.40 29.75
C LEU A 183 31.98 27.48 31.24
N PRO A 184 32.88 26.61 31.76
CA PRO A 184 33.36 26.74 33.12
C PRO A 184 34.17 28.03 33.26
N THR A 185 33.72 28.93 34.12
CA THR A 185 34.50 30.10 34.55
C THR A 185 35.80 29.60 35.16
N ILE A 186 36.92 29.82 34.46
CA ILE A 186 38.26 29.58 34.97
C ILE A 186 38.53 30.63 36.06
N PRO A 187 38.81 30.26 37.31
CA PRO A 187 39.19 31.24 38.31
C PRO A 187 40.59 31.77 38.00
N ASP A 188 40.69 33.10 37.85
CA ASP A 188 41.97 33.81 37.75
C ASP A 188 42.83 33.52 38.99
N ARG A 189 44.12 33.25 38.76
CA ARG A 189 45.17 33.19 39.77
C ARG A 189 46.06 34.43 39.65
#